data_AF-X0U6F6-F1
#
_entry.id   AF-X0U6F6-F1
#
_cell.length_a   1.000
_cell.length_b   1.000
_cell.length_c   1.000
_cell.angle_alpha   90.00
_cell.angle_beta   90.00
_cell.angle_gamma   90.00
#
_symmetry.space_group_name_H-M   'P 1'
#
loop_
_entity.id
_entity.type
_entity.pdbx_description
1 polymer ?
#
loop_
_entity_poly.entity_id
_entity_poly.type
_entity_poly.pdbx_seq_one_letter_code
_entity_poly.pdbx_strand_id
1 'polypeptide(L)'
;LGLMTFGAFFALTIGGGYGIRDRKVMTGLLEAGGAGTVTRMIVFILLFTLAFEAAGFLALNGTWEKDGAALGNEDQHYYSMFHSVSAFCNAGFSFFEDSFITLRDKPAIALAVPLLIIIGGLGFSVSMNLLAIGVSRVMSLFGKKRAIYPDLPIAETRLTVHTKLVLITTAVLLVLGFGVFYLLEANNPKTLGELGGTAQAAAAFFQSVTARTAGFNTIEIGDLKDATKFFLIILMFIGASPGSTGGGIKTVTLAVLALTLWATIRGRKRVEVCRRTIP
;
A
#
# COMPACT_ATOMS: atom_id res chain seq x y z
N LEU A 1 3.67 -6.54 -8.74
CA LEU A 1 5.15 -6.75 -8.83
C LEU A 1 5.63 -6.23 -10.19
N GLY A 2 6.78 -5.55 -10.26
CA GLY A 2 7.31 -5.08 -11.54
C GLY A 2 7.94 -6.19 -12.39
N LEU A 3 7.98 -6.02 -13.71
CA LEU A 3 8.65 -6.95 -14.65
C LEU A 3 10.08 -7.31 -14.22
N MET A 4 10.79 -6.35 -13.61
CA MET A 4 12.14 -6.57 -13.08
C MET A 4 12.21 -7.54 -11.90
N THR A 5 11.23 -7.58 -10.99
CA THR A 5 11.27 -8.53 -9.86
C THR A 5 11.11 -9.96 -10.37
N PHE A 6 10.29 -10.15 -11.41
CA PHE A 6 10.09 -11.43 -12.08
C PHE A 6 11.32 -11.86 -12.88
N GLY A 7 11.85 -10.98 -13.73
CA GLY A 7 13.10 -11.25 -14.46
C GLY A 7 14.27 -11.52 -13.52
N ALA A 8 14.27 -10.84 -12.37
CA ALA A 8 15.25 -11.06 -11.35
C ALA A 8 15.11 -12.43 -10.67
N PHE A 9 13.91 -12.79 -10.21
CA PHE A 9 13.65 -14.10 -9.62
C PHE A 9 14.15 -15.24 -10.50
N PHE A 10 13.83 -15.22 -11.80
CA PHE A 10 14.28 -16.25 -12.74
C PHE A 10 15.80 -16.26 -12.93
N ALA A 11 16.46 -15.10 -13.00
CA ALA A 11 17.91 -15.04 -13.09
C ALA A 11 18.61 -15.62 -11.84
N LEU A 12 17.99 -15.51 -10.66
CA LEU A 12 18.50 -16.08 -9.42
C LEU A 12 18.27 -17.60 -9.32
N THR A 13 17.11 -18.09 -9.76
CA THR A 13 16.78 -19.53 -9.69
C THR A 13 17.46 -20.36 -10.79
N ILE A 14 17.70 -19.76 -11.95
CA ILE A 14 18.38 -20.42 -13.09
C ILE A 14 19.92 -20.47 -12.91
N GLY A 15 20.46 -19.88 -11.83
CA GLY A 15 21.86 -20.07 -11.44
C GLY A 15 22.87 -19.22 -12.22
N GLY A 16 22.42 -18.25 -13.02
CA GLY A 16 23.32 -17.37 -13.79
C GLY A 16 24.00 -16.26 -12.96
N GLY A 17 23.54 -16.03 -11.72
CA GLY A 17 23.92 -14.83 -10.98
C GLY A 17 23.58 -13.55 -11.76
N TYR A 18 24.05 -12.40 -11.30
CA TYR A 18 23.98 -11.17 -12.10
C TYR A 18 25.38 -10.64 -12.32
N GLY A 19 25.67 -10.26 -13.56
CA GLY A 19 26.81 -9.39 -13.84
C GLY A 19 26.65 -8.05 -13.13
N ILE A 20 27.75 -7.35 -12.90
CA ILE A 20 27.78 -6.02 -12.25
C ILE A 20 26.88 -5.01 -12.99
N ARG A 21 26.76 -5.16 -14.32
CA ARG A 21 25.94 -4.31 -15.19
C ARG A 21 24.44 -4.49 -14.92
N ASP A 22 23.96 -5.73 -14.82
CA ASP A 22 22.54 -6.03 -14.53
C ASP A 22 22.16 -5.56 -13.13
N ARG A 23 23.06 -5.72 -12.15
CA ARG A 23 22.85 -5.19 -10.79
C ARG A 23 22.76 -3.66 -10.77
N LYS A 24 23.54 -2.96 -11.59
CA LYS A 24 23.51 -1.49 -11.68
C LYS A 24 22.20 -0.97 -12.31
N VAL A 25 21.69 -1.67 -13.33
CA VAL A 25 20.37 -1.38 -13.92
C VAL A 25 19.26 -1.59 -12.87
N MET A 26 19.32 -2.70 -12.14
CA MET A 26 18.36 -3.00 -11.07
C MET A 26 18.43 -2.01 -9.88
N THR A 27 19.61 -1.49 -9.56
CA THR A 27 19.83 -0.46 -8.52
C THR A 27 19.08 0.83 -8.85
N GLY A 28 19.14 1.28 -10.12
CA GLY A 28 18.40 2.46 -10.58
C GLY A 28 16.88 2.28 -10.61
N LEU A 29 16.40 1.05 -10.80
CA LEU A 29 14.98 0.74 -10.95
C LEU A 29 14.27 0.39 -9.64
N LEU A 30 14.99 -0.20 -8.68
CA LEU A 30 14.49 -0.46 -7.32
C LEU A 30 14.81 0.69 -6.37
N GLU A 31 15.47 1.75 -6.84
CA GLU A 31 16.01 2.86 -6.03
C GLU A 31 16.84 2.35 -4.82
N ALA A 32 17.42 1.15 -4.94
CA ALA A 32 18.09 0.46 -3.85
C ALA A 32 19.57 0.86 -3.79
N GLY A 33 20.10 1.22 -2.62
CA GLY A 33 21.51 1.55 -2.44
C GLY A 33 22.43 0.32 -2.55
N GLY A 34 22.87 -0.02 -3.76
CA GLY A 34 23.98 -0.95 -4.04
C GLY A 34 23.63 -2.37 -4.49
N ALA A 35 24.58 -3.02 -5.18
CA ALA A 35 24.39 -4.27 -5.91
C ALA A 35 24.07 -5.51 -5.04
N GLY A 36 24.62 -5.62 -3.82
CA GLY A 36 24.28 -6.70 -2.88
C GLY A 36 22.92 -6.50 -2.19
N THR A 37 22.48 -5.25 -2.09
CA THR A 37 21.19 -4.85 -1.53
C THR A 37 20.02 -5.26 -2.43
N VAL A 38 20.23 -5.26 -3.75
CA VAL A 38 19.22 -5.60 -4.77
C VAL A 38 18.69 -7.03 -4.62
N THR A 39 19.56 -8.06 -4.61
CA THR A 39 19.14 -9.46 -4.49
C THR A 39 18.35 -9.71 -3.20
N ARG A 40 18.81 -9.12 -2.09
CA ARG A 40 18.12 -9.20 -0.80
C ARG A 40 16.74 -8.55 -0.85
N MET A 41 16.63 -7.42 -1.53
CA MET A 41 15.36 -6.71 -1.72
C MET A 41 14.40 -7.51 -2.58
N ILE A 42 14.85 -8.20 -3.63
CA ILE A 42 14.01 -9.08 -4.46
C ILE A 42 13.43 -10.24 -3.64
N VAL A 43 14.27 -10.96 -2.88
CA VAL A 43 13.80 -12.06 -2.02
C VAL A 43 12.82 -11.56 -0.98
N PHE A 44 13.13 -10.40 -0.36
CA PHE A 44 12.21 -9.75 0.58
C PHE A 44 10.87 -9.43 -0.08
N ILE A 45 10.87 -8.80 -1.25
CA ILE A 45 9.65 -8.45 -1.99
C ILE A 45 8.78 -9.69 -2.22
N LEU A 46 9.37 -10.80 -2.69
CA LEU A 46 8.63 -12.03 -2.96
C LEU A 46 8.02 -12.63 -1.70
N LEU A 47 8.82 -12.84 -0.65
CA LEU A 47 8.35 -13.42 0.61
C LEU A 47 7.35 -12.52 1.31
N PHE A 48 7.57 -11.21 1.29
CA PHE A 48 6.67 -10.22 1.88
C PHE A 48 5.32 -10.21 1.15
N THR A 49 5.34 -10.22 -0.19
CA THR A 49 4.13 -10.28 -1.02
C THR A 49 3.34 -11.55 -0.72
N LEU A 50 3.97 -12.72 -0.82
CA LEU A 50 3.31 -14.00 -0.55
C LEU A 50 2.77 -14.10 0.88
N ALA A 51 3.47 -13.54 1.88
CA ALA A 51 3.00 -13.55 3.26
C ALA A 51 1.73 -12.71 3.45
N PHE A 52 1.67 -11.51 2.86
CA PHE A 52 0.48 -10.66 2.95
C PHE A 52 -0.67 -11.15 2.07
N GLU A 53 -0.38 -11.73 0.90
CA GLU A 53 -1.39 -12.39 0.07
C GLU A 53 -1.99 -13.62 0.78
N ALA A 54 -1.18 -14.42 1.47
CA ALA A 54 -1.65 -15.53 2.28
C ALA A 54 -2.49 -15.05 3.48
N ALA A 55 -2.06 -13.99 4.18
CA ALA A 55 -2.83 -13.40 5.26
C ALA A 55 -4.18 -12.84 4.78
N GLY A 56 -4.18 -12.17 3.62
CA GLY A 56 -5.40 -11.68 2.98
C GLY A 56 -6.33 -12.80 2.54
N PHE A 57 -5.79 -13.89 1.99
CA PHE A 57 -6.56 -15.09 1.66
C PHE A 57 -7.27 -15.63 2.90
N LEU A 58 -6.55 -15.80 4.02
CA LEU A 58 -7.14 -16.30 5.26
C LEU A 58 -8.20 -15.35 5.82
N ALA A 59 -7.98 -14.04 5.72
CA ALA A 59 -8.91 -13.03 6.21
C ALA A 59 -10.19 -12.92 5.37
N LEU A 60 -10.12 -13.18 4.07
CA LEU A 60 -11.25 -13.10 3.14
C LEU A 60 -12.00 -14.42 2.99
N ASN A 61 -11.38 -15.54 3.36
CA ASN A 61 -11.98 -16.86 3.19
C ASN A 61 -13.28 -17.03 3.99
N GLY A 62 -14.33 -17.46 3.30
CA GLY A 62 -15.68 -17.59 3.86
C GLY A 62 -16.51 -16.31 3.84
N THR A 63 -16.03 -15.22 3.23
CA THR A 63 -16.75 -13.94 3.14
C THR A 63 -17.64 -13.85 1.89
N TRP A 64 -17.39 -14.67 0.88
CA TRP A 64 -17.93 -14.44 -0.46
C TRP A 64 -19.35 -14.97 -0.59
N GLU A 65 -20.24 -14.11 -1.06
CA GLU A 65 -21.64 -14.44 -1.31
C GLU A 65 -22.02 -13.92 -2.69
N LYS A 66 -22.90 -14.65 -3.38
CA LYS A 66 -23.47 -14.24 -4.66
C LYS A 66 -24.97 -14.51 -4.62
N ASP A 67 -25.76 -13.52 -5.03
CA ASP A 67 -27.23 -13.58 -5.01
C ASP A 67 -27.82 -13.96 -3.63
N GLY A 68 -27.16 -13.54 -2.56
CA GLY A 68 -27.58 -13.81 -1.17
C GLY A 68 -27.24 -15.21 -0.66
N ALA A 69 -26.57 -16.04 -1.44
CA ALA A 69 -26.09 -17.35 -1.03
C ALA A 69 -24.56 -17.38 -0.90
N ALA A 70 -24.06 -18.08 0.11
CA ALA A 70 -22.63 -18.33 0.26
C ALA A 70 -22.12 -19.17 -0.92
N LEU A 71 -20.98 -18.78 -1.50
CA LEU A 71 -20.33 -19.57 -2.52
C LEU A 71 -19.85 -20.91 -1.96
N GLY A 72 -19.75 -21.93 -2.82
CA GLY A 72 -19.19 -23.23 -2.45
C GLY A 72 -17.74 -23.12 -1.97
N ASN A 73 -17.26 -24.10 -1.19
CA ASN A 73 -15.93 -24.04 -0.55
C ASN A 73 -14.78 -23.80 -1.55
N GLU A 74 -14.84 -24.40 -2.74
CA GLU A 74 -13.81 -24.23 -3.78
C GLU A 74 -13.79 -22.78 -4.31
N ASP A 75 -14.97 -22.23 -4.60
CA ASP A 75 -15.13 -20.84 -5.05
C ASP A 75 -14.71 -19.85 -3.95
N GLN A 76 -15.02 -20.12 -2.68
CA GLN A 76 -14.57 -19.30 -1.55
C GLN A 76 -13.05 -19.15 -1.53
N HIS A 77 -12.33 -20.26 -1.69
CA HIS A 77 -10.88 -20.26 -1.71
C HIS A 77 -10.35 -19.50 -2.94
N TYR A 78 -10.91 -19.77 -4.11
CA TYR A 78 -10.45 -19.14 -5.35
C TYR A 78 -10.67 -17.62 -5.34
N TYR A 79 -11.86 -17.17 -4.91
CA TYR A 79 -12.18 -15.74 -4.80
C TYR A 79 -11.30 -15.06 -3.74
N SER A 80 -11.04 -15.71 -2.61
CA SER A 80 -10.17 -15.16 -1.56
C SER A 80 -8.75 -14.98 -2.06
N MET A 81 -8.21 -15.96 -2.79
CA MET A 81 -6.86 -15.92 -3.31
C MET A 81 -6.74 -14.80 -4.34
N PHE A 82 -7.67 -14.74 -5.28
CA PHE A 82 -7.68 -13.73 -6.34
C PHE A 82 -7.80 -12.31 -5.79
N HIS A 83 -8.79 -12.05 -4.93
CA HIS A 83 -9.00 -10.70 -4.39
C HIS A 83 -7.90 -10.28 -3.42
N SER A 84 -7.26 -11.23 -2.72
CA SER A 84 -6.09 -10.93 -1.90
C SER A 84 -4.91 -10.43 -2.75
N VAL A 85 -4.58 -11.14 -3.83
CA VAL A 85 -3.54 -10.74 -4.80
C VAL A 85 -3.89 -9.40 -5.45
N SER A 86 -5.14 -9.27 -5.93
CA SER A 86 -5.64 -8.04 -6.57
C SER A 86 -5.58 -6.83 -5.63
N ALA A 87 -5.97 -7.01 -4.36
CA ALA A 87 -5.90 -5.96 -3.34
C ALA A 87 -4.47 -5.55 -3.00
N PHE A 88 -3.59 -6.52 -2.72
CA PHE A 88 -2.19 -6.23 -2.40
C PHE A 88 -1.44 -5.58 -3.57
N CYS A 89 -1.74 -6.02 -4.79
CA CYS A 89 -1.14 -5.45 -6.00
C CYS A 89 -1.78 -4.15 -6.46
N ASN A 90 -2.78 -3.62 -5.74
CA ASN A 90 -3.55 -2.44 -6.13
C ASN A 90 -4.08 -2.56 -7.57
N ALA A 91 -4.60 -3.74 -7.94
CA ALA A 91 -5.01 -4.02 -9.31
C ALA A 91 -6.48 -3.65 -9.58
N GLY A 92 -7.35 -3.78 -8.59
CA GLY A 92 -8.76 -3.39 -8.69
C GLY A 92 -9.66 -4.35 -9.44
N PHE A 93 -9.11 -5.47 -9.91
CA PHE A 93 -9.90 -6.51 -10.55
C PHE A 93 -10.71 -7.28 -9.52
N SER A 94 -11.98 -7.48 -9.82
CA SER A 94 -12.91 -8.31 -9.06
C SER A 94 -13.62 -9.29 -9.99
N PHE A 95 -14.03 -10.42 -9.44
CA PHE A 95 -14.91 -11.36 -10.16
C PHE A 95 -16.38 -10.93 -10.14
N PHE A 96 -16.74 -9.99 -9.28
CA PHE A 96 -18.07 -9.42 -9.23
C PHE A 96 -18.16 -8.21 -10.17
N GLU A 97 -19.28 -8.08 -10.87
CA GLU A 97 -19.55 -6.95 -11.77
C GLU A 97 -19.63 -5.63 -10.99
N ASP A 98 -20.17 -5.68 -9.78
CA ASP A 98 -20.32 -4.55 -8.86
C ASP A 98 -19.14 -4.40 -7.89
N SER A 99 -18.02 -5.08 -8.15
CA SER A 99 -16.84 -5.12 -7.29
C SER A 99 -17.17 -5.62 -5.86
N PHE A 100 -17.38 -4.73 -4.90
CA PHE A 100 -17.73 -5.07 -3.52
C PHE A 100 -18.96 -4.31 -3.02
N ILE A 101 -19.78 -3.73 -3.90
CA ILE A 101 -20.97 -2.96 -3.50
C ILE A 101 -21.94 -3.85 -2.71
N THR A 102 -22.24 -5.05 -3.21
CA THR A 102 -23.08 -6.05 -2.51
C THR A 102 -22.44 -6.64 -1.25
N LEU A 103 -21.11 -6.60 -1.15
CA LEU A 103 -20.35 -7.13 -0.02
C LEU A 103 -19.87 -6.05 0.97
N ARG A 104 -20.34 -4.81 0.84
CA ARG A 104 -19.86 -3.64 1.59
C ARG A 104 -20.02 -3.76 3.11
N ASP A 105 -21.02 -4.51 3.56
CA ASP A 105 -21.32 -4.70 4.98
C ASP A 105 -20.46 -5.80 5.63
N LYS A 106 -19.68 -6.54 4.83
CA LYS A 106 -18.78 -7.58 5.33
C LYS A 106 -17.55 -6.94 5.96
N PRO A 107 -17.27 -7.16 7.26
CA PRO A 107 -16.14 -6.54 7.94
C PRO A 107 -14.79 -6.98 7.36
N ALA A 108 -14.70 -8.21 6.86
CA ALA A 108 -13.51 -8.72 6.19
C ALA A 108 -13.18 -7.89 4.93
N ILE A 109 -14.17 -7.51 4.12
CA ILE A 109 -13.95 -6.62 2.97
C ILE A 109 -13.58 -5.22 3.44
N ALA A 110 -14.33 -4.65 4.38
CA ALA A 110 -14.13 -3.30 4.87
C ALA A 110 -12.76 -3.08 5.56
N LEU A 111 -12.13 -4.14 6.09
CA LEU A 111 -10.86 -4.05 6.81
C LEU A 111 -9.70 -4.69 6.04
N ALA A 112 -9.83 -5.94 5.59
CA ALA A 112 -8.71 -6.67 4.99
C ALA A 112 -8.28 -6.05 3.65
N VAL A 113 -9.24 -5.70 2.79
CA VAL A 113 -8.94 -5.14 1.46
C VAL A 113 -8.22 -3.79 1.57
N PRO A 114 -8.70 -2.78 2.34
CA PRO A 114 -7.97 -1.54 2.52
C PRO A 114 -6.58 -1.73 3.13
N LEU A 115 -6.43 -2.64 4.10
CA LEU A 115 -5.12 -2.92 4.70
C LEU A 115 -4.13 -3.49 3.68
N LEU A 116 -4.56 -4.45 2.85
CA LEU A 116 -3.73 -4.99 1.77
C LEU A 116 -3.30 -3.91 0.78
N ILE A 117 -4.23 -3.04 0.37
CA ILE A 117 -3.96 -1.91 -0.55
C ILE A 117 -2.95 -0.94 0.06
N ILE A 118 -3.12 -0.59 1.34
CA ILE A 118 -2.19 0.31 2.04
C ILE A 118 -0.81 -0.31 2.11
N ILE A 119 -0.71 -1.57 2.52
CA ILE A 119 0.57 -2.27 2.71
C ILE A 119 1.30 -2.46 1.37
N GLY A 120 0.58 -2.83 0.31
CA GLY A 120 1.12 -2.91 -1.05
C GLY A 120 1.57 -1.54 -1.60
N GLY A 121 0.86 -0.48 -1.24
CA GLY A 121 1.11 0.90 -1.68
C GLY A 121 2.20 1.68 -0.91
N LEU A 122 2.71 1.19 0.23
CA LEU A 122 3.71 1.90 1.04
C LEU A 122 5.13 1.87 0.45
N GLY A 123 5.45 0.90 -0.40
CA GLY A 123 6.77 0.73 -0.99
C GLY A 123 7.65 -0.25 -0.21
N PHE A 124 8.36 -1.12 -0.94
CA PHE A 124 9.04 -2.25 -0.31
C PHE A 124 10.26 -1.85 0.54
N SER A 125 10.95 -0.76 0.20
CA SER A 125 12.04 -0.22 1.04
C SER A 125 11.52 0.25 2.40
N VAL A 126 10.32 0.83 2.42
CA VAL A 126 9.62 1.25 3.65
C VAL A 126 9.20 0.05 4.46
N SER A 127 8.56 -0.94 3.84
CA SER A 127 8.16 -2.19 4.50
C SER A 127 9.35 -2.93 5.11
N MET A 128 10.50 -2.97 4.40
CA MET A 128 11.73 -3.58 4.91
C MET A 128 12.29 -2.85 6.12
N ASN A 129 12.30 -1.50 6.11
CA ASN A 129 12.73 -0.69 7.24
C ASN A 129 11.82 -0.88 8.46
N LEU A 130 10.50 -0.93 8.25
CA LEU A 130 9.52 -1.18 9.30
C LEU A 130 9.65 -2.58 9.90
N LEU A 131 9.85 -3.60 9.07
CA LEU A 131 10.05 -4.98 9.55
C LEU A 131 11.34 -5.08 10.37
N ALA A 132 12.44 -4.48 9.92
CA ALA A 132 13.70 -4.47 10.67
C ALA A 132 13.55 -3.83 12.06
N ILE A 133 12.84 -2.70 12.16
CA ILE A 133 12.57 -2.03 13.43
C ILE A 133 11.64 -2.88 14.31
N GLY A 134 10.58 -3.46 13.75
CA GLY A 134 9.62 -4.30 14.46
C GLY A 134 10.28 -5.53 15.08
N VAL A 135 11.04 -6.28 14.28
CA VAL A 135 11.81 -7.44 14.74
C VAL A 135 12.81 -7.04 15.82
N SER A 136 13.52 -5.92 15.65
CA SER A 136 14.46 -5.42 16.66
C SER A 136 13.80 -5.11 17.99
N ARG A 137 12.58 -4.54 17.99
CA ARG A 137 11.84 -4.23 19.22
C ARG A 137 11.35 -5.51 19.90
N VAL A 138 10.77 -6.44 19.14
CA VAL A 138 10.28 -7.72 19.67
C VAL A 138 11.43 -8.51 20.29
N MET A 139 12.57 -8.63 19.61
CA MET A 139 13.75 -9.32 20.16
C MET A 139 14.29 -8.65 21.43
N SER A 140 14.22 -7.32 21.51
CA SER A 140 14.60 -6.57 22.72
C SER A 140 13.66 -6.83 23.91
N LEU A 141 12.38 -7.13 23.66
CA LEU A 141 11.41 -7.48 24.71
C LEU A 141 11.67 -8.88 25.28
N PHE A 142 12.12 -9.82 24.44
CA PHE A 142 12.43 -11.20 24.85
C PHE A 142 13.83 -11.37 25.45
N GLY A 143 14.53 -10.28 25.80
CA GLY A 143 15.83 -10.32 26.48
C GLY A 143 16.99 -10.92 25.66
N LYS A 144 16.75 -11.28 24.39
CA LYS A 144 17.80 -11.82 23.51
C LYS A 144 18.71 -10.67 23.07
N LYS A 145 19.88 -10.58 23.70
CA LYS A 145 20.92 -9.62 23.30
C LYS A 145 21.32 -9.86 21.84
N ARG A 146 21.56 -8.74 21.15
CA ARG A 146 21.99 -8.53 19.76
C ARG A 146 23.00 -9.54 19.18
N ALA A 147 23.77 -10.22 20.02
CA ALA A 147 24.87 -11.10 19.66
C ALA A 147 24.47 -12.44 18.99
N ILE A 148 23.19 -12.83 19.04
CA ILE A 148 22.74 -14.15 18.57
C ILE A 148 22.53 -14.20 17.04
N TYR A 149 22.41 -13.05 16.37
CA TYR A 149 22.11 -12.99 14.93
C TYR A 149 22.86 -11.87 14.18
N PRO A 150 24.18 -12.02 13.94
CA PRO A 150 25.00 -11.01 13.26
C PRO A 150 24.64 -10.80 11.78
N ASP A 151 24.03 -11.79 11.12
CA ASP A 151 23.75 -11.78 9.68
C ASP A 151 22.31 -11.33 9.31
N LEU A 152 21.43 -11.19 10.32
CA LEU A 152 20.07 -10.72 10.11
C LEU A 152 20.09 -9.20 9.77
N PRO A 153 19.27 -8.73 8.80
CA PRO A 153 19.30 -7.37 8.25
C PRO A 153 18.69 -6.34 9.22
N ILE A 154 19.22 -6.25 10.44
CA ILE A 154 18.70 -5.40 11.52
C ILE A 154 19.65 -4.22 11.70
N ALA A 155 19.92 -3.50 10.60
CA ALA A 155 20.91 -2.42 10.60
C ALA A 155 20.37 -1.09 11.15
N GLU A 156 19.04 -0.87 11.11
CA GLU A 156 18.47 0.42 11.47
C GLU A 156 17.44 0.32 12.59
N THR A 157 17.74 0.94 13.72
CA THR A 157 16.81 1.11 14.87
C THR A 157 15.97 2.38 14.75
N ARG A 158 16.09 3.10 13.63
CA ARG A 158 15.46 4.39 13.41
C ARG A 158 14.81 4.40 12.03
N LEU A 159 13.63 5.01 11.95
CA LEU A 159 12.99 5.24 10.66
C LEU A 159 13.87 6.13 9.78
N THR A 160 14.13 5.70 8.55
CA THR A 160 14.80 6.55 7.55
C THR A 160 13.97 7.80 7.27
N VAL A 161 14.61 8.85 6.75
CA VAL A 161 13.86 10.06 6.35
C VAL A 161 12.86 9.75 5.24
N HIS A 162 13.22 8.87 4.30
CA HIS A 162 12.32 8.40 3.25
C HIS A 162 11.09 7.70 3.84
N THR A 163 11.28 6.73 4.74
CA THR A 163 10.20 6.02 5.44
C THR A 163 9.31 6.97 6.22
N LYS A 164 9.88 7.92 6.97
CA LYS A 164 9.09 8.92 7.70
C LYS A 164 8.24 9.76 6.76
N LEU A 165 8.83 10.23 5.66
CA LEU A 165 8.14 11.05 4.69
C LEU A 165 6.97 10.30 4.07
N VAL A 166 7.18 9.06 3.62
CA VAL A 166 6.14 8.19 3.05
C VAL A 166 4.99 7.93 4.04
N LEU A 167 5.32 7.62 5.30
CA LEU A 167 4.29 7.33 6.31
C LEU A 167 3.45 8.56 6.64
N ILE A 168 4.10 9.72 6.81
CA ILE A 168 3.41 10.99 7.08
C ILE A 168 2.52 11.37 5.92
N THR A 169 3.02 11.33 4.69
CA THR A 169 2.26 11.76 3.50
C THR A 169 1.10 10.81 3.22
N THR A 170 1.32 9.50 3.36
CA THR A 170 0.26 8.49 3.26
C THR A 170 -0.82 8.70 4.32
N ALA A 171 -0.44 8.92 5.58
CA ALA A 171 -1.40 9.17 6.66
C ALA A 171 -2.21 10.45 6.43
N VAL A 172 -1.55 11.54 6.02
CA VAL A 172 -2.23 12.80 5.70
C VAL A 172 -3.22 12.62 4.56
N LEU A 173 -2.82 11.97 3.46
CA LEU A 173 -3.69 11.74 2.30
C LEU A 173 -4.88 10.84 2.64
N LEU A 174 -4.69 9.80 3.46
CA LEU A 174 -5.77 8.92 3.90
C LEU A 174 -6.75 9.62 4.83
N VAL A 175 -6.25 10.37 5.82
CA VAL A 175 -7.12 11.09 6.77
C VAL A 175 -7.87 12.22 6.08
N LEU A 176 -7.19 12.98 5.22
CA LEU A 176 -7.80 14.06 4.45
C LEU A 176 -8.80 13.49 3.42
N GLY A 177 -8.43 12.40 2.75
CA GLY A 177 -9.32 11.73 1.80
C GLY A 177 -10.58 11.20 2.47
N PHE A 178 -10.44 10.48 3.58
CA PHE A 178 -11.55 10.01 4.41
C PHE A 178 -12.44 11.17 4.87
N GLY A 179 -11.84 12.22 5.43
CA GLY A 179 -12.57 13.35 5.97
C GLY A 179 -13.37 14.10 4.90
N VAL A 180 -12.75 14.42 3.76
CA VAL A 180 -13.43 15.11 2.66
C VAL A 180 -14.53 14.23 2.07
N PHE A 181 -14.26 12.95 1.84
CA PHE A 181 -15.25 12.01 1.30
C PHE A 181 -16.45 11.87 2.23
N TYR A 182 -16.19 11.66 3.53
CA TYR A 182 -17.23 11.54 4.54
C TYR A 182 -18.06 12.82 4.64
N LEU A 183 -17.44 14.00 4.71
CA LEU A 183 -18.17 15.27 4.82
C LEU A 183 -19.05 15.57 3.60
N LEU A 184 -18.59 15.25 2.39
CA LEU A 184 -19.34 15.52 1.17
C LEU A 184 -20.48 14.53 0.96
N GLU A 185 -20.25 13.24 1.25
CA GLU A 185 -21.18 12.17 0.93
C GLU A 185 -22.07 11.73 2.10
N ALA A 186 -21.77 12.10 3.36
CA ALA A 186 -22.55 11.66 4.52
C ALA A 186 -24.05 11.96 4.42
N ASN A 187 -24.43 13.03 3.73
CA ASN A 187 -25.83 13.42 3.51
C ASN A 187 -26.36 13.04 2.11
N ASN A 188 -25.61 12.29 1.30
CA ASN A 188 -26.06 11.84 -0.01
C ASN A 188 -26.86 10.54 0.12
N PRO A 189 -28.20 10.54 -0.06
CA PRO A 189 -29.02 9.34 0.13
C PRO A 189 -28.64 8.23 -0.84
N LYS A 190 -28.10 8.55 -2.02
CA LYS A 190 -27.75 7.55 -3.03
C LYS A 190 -26.50 6.74 -2.70
N THR A 191 -25.68 7.18 -1.74
CA THR A 191 -24.36 6.59 -1.47
C THR A 191 -24.19 6.27 0.02
N LEU A 192 -23.70 7.22 0.81
CA LEU A 192 -23.38 7.03 2.23
C LEU A 192 -24.54 7.38 3.17
N GLY A 193 -25.54 8.14 2.71
CA GLY A 193 -26.59 8.69 3.56
C GLY A 193 -27.54 7.64 4.16
N GLU A 194 -27.69 6.49 3.49
CA GLU A 194 -28.52 5.38 3.98
C GLU A 194 -27.74 4.39 4.86
N LEU A 195 -26.42 4.52 4.95
CA LEU A 195 -25.59 3.64 5.75
C LEU A 195 -25.57 4.06 7.22
N GLY A 196 -25.64 3.09 8.13
CA GLY A 196 -25.42 3.32 9.56
C GLY A 196 -24.01 3.84 9.83
N GLY A 197 -23.84 4.68 10.86
CA GLY A 197 -22.63 5.50 11.04
C GLY A 197 -21.28 4.76 10.96
N THR A 198 -21.18 3.53 11.48
CA THR A 198 -19.95 2.72 11.38
C THR A 198 -19.69 2.21 9.96
N ALA A 199 -20.72 1.70 9.27
CA ALA A 199 -20.64 1.28 7.87
C ALA A 199 -20.37 2.47 6.94
N GLN A 200 -20.96 3.63 7.26
CA GLN A 200 -20.74 4.89 6.57
C GLN A 200 -19.27 5.33 6.63
N ALA A 201 -18.67 5.30 7.83
CA ALA A 201 -17.26 5.61 8.02
C ALA A 201 -16.36 4.57 7.33
N ALA A 202 -16.69 3.28 7.44
CA ALA A 202 -15.94 2.22 6.77
C ALA A 202 -15.95 2.38 5.24
N ALA A 203 -17.10 2.70 4.65
CA ALA A 203 -17.24 2.94 3.21
C ALA A 203 -16.46 4.19 2.78
N ALA A 204 -16.55 5.31 3.52
CA ALA A 204 -15.75 6.50 3.23
C ALA A 204 -14.23 6.24 3.33
N PHE A 205 -13.80 5.45 4.32
CA PHE A 205 -12.40 5.07 4.47
C PHE A 205 -11.95 4.17 3.31
N PHE A 206 -12.77 3.19 2.95
CA PHE A 206 -12.53 2.31 1.82
C PHE A 206 -12.33 3.12 0.53
N GLN A 207 -13.20 4.10 0.27
CA GLN A 207 -13.10 4.95 -0.92
C GLN A 207 -11.87 5.86 -0.89
N SER A 208 -11.50 6.39 0.27
CA SER A 208 -10.24 7.14 0.39
C SER A 208 -9.01 6.27 0.11
N VAL A 209 -9.04 5.00 0.48
CA VAL A 209 -7.93 4.06 0.26
C VAL A 209 -7.89 3.62 -1.20
N THR A 210 -9.04 3.24 -1.77
CA THR A 210 -9.15 2.72 -3.14
C THR A 210 -8.80 3.76 -4.20
N ALA A 211 -9.07 5.05 -3.92
CA ALA A 211 -8.70 6.16 -4.79
C ALA A 211 -7.20 6.22 -5.05
N ARG A 212 -6.35 5.63 -4.20
CA ARG A 212 -4.90 5.60 -4.40
C ARG A 212 -4.47 4.40 -5.25
N THR A 213 -4.98 4.41 -6.48
CA THR A 213 -4.72 3.45 -7.57
C THR A 213 -5.14 2.01 -7.31
N ALA A 214 -6.13 1.76 -6.44
CA ALA A 214 -6.62 0.40 -6.17
C ALA A 214 -7.88 0.06 -6.97
N GLY A 215 -8.84 0.98 -7.11
CA GLY A 215 -9.94 0.85 -8.08
C GLY A 215 -11.11 -0.08 -7.71
N PHE A 216 -11.17 -0.61 -6.49
CA PHE A 216 -12.36 -1.32 -5.98
C PHE A 216 -13.48 -0.37 -5.56
N ASN A 217 -14.72 -0.83 -5.66
CA ASN A 217 -15.91 -0.06 -5.32
C ASN A 217 -16.74 -0.76 -4.24
N THR A 218 -17.12 -0.02 -3.20
CA THR A 218 -18.09 -0.43 -2.15
C THR A 218 -19.37 0.41 -2.18
N ILE A 219 -19.37 1.45 -3.01
CA ILE A 219 -20.52 2.31 -3.31
C ILE A 219 -20.47 2.66 -4.79
N GLU A 220 -21.62 3.04 -5.35
CA GLU A 220 -21.75 3.42 -6.75
C GLU A 220 -21.04 4.75 -7.03
N ILE A 221 -20.00 4.73 -7.87
CA ILE A 221 -19.19 5.92 -8.19
C ILE A 221 -20.00 6.88 -9.08
N GLY A 222 -20.92 6.35 -9.89
CA GLY A 222 -21.81 7.14 -10.74
C GLY A 222 -22.69 8.13 -9.96
N ASP A 223 -23.11 7.76 -8.75
CA ASP A 223 -24.03 8.53 -7.91
C ASP A 223 -23.36 9.48 -6.91
N LEU A 224 -22.03 9.58 -6.93
CA LEU A 224 -21.30 10.57 -6.14
C LEU A 224 -21.57 12.00 -6.61
N LYS A 225 -21.53 12.95 -5.68
CA LYS A 225 -21.59 14.38 -6.01
C LYS A 225 -20.40 14.78 -6.88
N ASP A 226 -20.60 15.78 -7.75
CA ASP A 226 -19.54 16.25 -8.66
C ASP A 226 -18.30 16.77 -7.91
N ALA A 227 -18.49 17.41 -6.76
CA ALA A 227 -17.40 17.84 -5.88
C ALA A 227 -16.58 16.64 -5.36
N THR A 228 -17.24 15.55 -4.99
CA THR A 228 -16.59 14.31 -4.51
C THR A 228 -15.84 13.63 -5.65
N LYS A 229 -16.43 13.55 -6.85
CA LYS A 229 -15.77 13.02 -8.06
C LYS A 229 -14.51 13.81 -8.42
N PHE A 230 -14.61 15.14 -8.41
CA PHE A 230 -13.46 16.01 -8.65
C PHE A 230 -12.33 15.76 -7.64
N PHE A 231 -12.68 15.64 -6.36
CA PHE A 231 -11.71 15.35 -5.32
C PHE A 231 -11.10 13.93 -5.45
N LEU A 232 -11.89 12.92 -5.82
CA LEU A 232 -11.40 11.58 -6.14
C LEU A 232 -10.36 11.59 -7.27
N ILE A 233 -10.57 12.38 -8.32
CA ILE A 233 -9.61 12.51 -9.43
C ILE A 233 -8.25 13.02 -8.92
N ILE A 234 -8.26 14.01 -8.02
CA ILE A 234 -7.03 14.53 -7.39
C ILE A 234 -6.32 13.44 -6.59
N LEU A 235 -7.07 12.66 -5.80
CA LEU A 235 -6.51 11.54 -5.04
C LEU A 235 -5.98 10.43 -5.94
N MET A 236 -6.63 10.11 -7.06
CA MET A 236 -6.16 9.11 -8.02
C MET A 236 -4.90 9.54 -8.77
N PHE A 237 -4.75 10.85 -8.98
CA PHE A 237 -3.53 11.41 -9.53
C PHE A 237 -2.34 11.27 -8.56
N ILE A 238 -2.59 11.47 -7.25
CA ILE A 238 -1.62 11.25 -6.17
C ILE A 238 -1.62 9.76 -5.80
N GLY A 239 -0.84 8.99 -6.54
CA GLY A 239 -0.83 7.55 -6.39
C GLY A 239 -0.02 7.02 -5.21
N ALA A 240 0.56 5.85 -5.39
CA ALA A 240 1.25 5.13 -4.32
C ALA A 240 2.69 5.60 -4.12
N SER A 241 3.36 5.09 -3.09
CA SER A 241 4.73 5.50 -2.75
C SER A 241 5.77 4.91 -3.73
N PRO A 242 7.01 5.44 -3.78
CA PRO A 242 8.06 4.87 -4.62
C PRO A 242 8.35 3.40 -4.27
N GLY A 243 8.70 2.61 -5.29
CA GLY A 243 8.98 1.18 -5.10
C GLY A 243 7.81 0.37 -4.54
N SER A 244 6.57 0.76 -4.81
CA SER A 244 5.33 0.07 -4.41
C SER A 244 4.61 -0.58 -5.60
N THR A 245 3.45 -1.18 -5.35
CA THR A 245 2.60 -1.81 -6.39
C THR A 245 1.74 -0.81 -7.18
N GLY A 246 1.51 0.39 -6.65
CA GLY A 246 0.61 1.38 -7.26
C GLY A 246 1.27 2.41 -8.19
N GLY A 247 0.44 3.05 -9.02
CA GLY A 247 0.83 4.03 -10.04
C GLY A 247 0.86 5.48 -9.56
N GLY A 248 0.66 6.42 -10.50
CA GLY A 248 0.46 7.87 -10.24
C GLY A 248 1.72 8.66 -9.89
N ILE A 249 1.52 9.95 -9.55
CA ILE A 249 2.58 10.75 -8.94
C ILE A 249 2.89 10.17 -7.57
N LYS A 250 4.16 9.85 -7.35
CA LYS A 250 4.59 9.24 -6.10
C LYS A 250 4.38 10.19 -4.93
N THR A 251 3.92 9.65 -3.80
CA THR A 251 3.67 10.41 -2.56
C THR A 251 4.87 11.26 -2.13
N VAL A 252 6.08 10.72 -2.29
CA VAL A 252 7.35 11.41 -1.98
C VAL A 252 7.60 12.58 -2.91
N THR A 253 7.32 12.44 -4.22
CA THR A 253 7.48 13.52 -5.19
C THR A 253 6.60 14.72 -4.81
N LEU A 254 5.32 14.46 -4.49
CA LEU A 254 4.41 15.50 -4.03
C LEU A 254 4.91 16.16 -2.73
N ALA A 255 5.37 15.36 -1.77
CA ALA A 255 5.83 15.85 -0.50
C ALA A 255 7.06 16.76 -0.64
N VAL A 256 8.03 16.36 -1.45
CA VAL A 256 9.23 17.15 -1.73
C VAL A 256 8.86 18.44 -2.44
N LEU A 257 7.97 18.41 -3.44
CA LEU A 257 7.50 19.62 -4.11
C LEU A 257 6.83 20.60 -3.14
N ALA A 258 5.94 20.11 -2.27
CA ALA A 258 5.27 20.94 -1.27
C ALA A 258 6.25 21.55 -0.25
N LEU A 259 7.22 20.75 0.21
CA LEU A 259 8.26 21.21 1.13
C LEU A 259 9.21 22.23 0.50
N THR A 260 9.55 22.05 -0.77
CA THR A 260 10.35 23.02 -1.53
C THR A 260 9.61 24.33 -1.70
N LEU A 261 8.34 24.29 -2.10
CA LEU A 261 7.50 25.49 -2.20
C LEU A 261 7.43 26.22 -0.85
N TRP A 262 7.21 25.48 0.23
CA TRP A 262 7.16 26.04 1.59
C TRP A 262 8.48 26.67 2.04
N ALA A 263 9.61 26.02 1.72
CA ALA A 263 10.94 26.55 2.03
C ALA A 263 11.22 27.85 1.26
N THR A 264 10.84 27.91 -0.02
CA THR A 264 10.96 29.11 -0.86
C THR A 264 10.14 30.27 -0.30
N ILE A 265 8.88 30.03 0.10
CA ILE A 265 8.02 31.04 0.73
C ILE A 265 8.64 31.57 2.03
N ARG A 266 9.30 30.71 2.81
CA ARG A 266 10.02 31.11 4.05
C ARG A 266 11.43 31.66 3.82
N GLY A 267 11.87 31.83 2.57
CA GLY A 267 13.21 32.33 2.24
C GLY A 267 14.36 31.40 2.68
N ARG A 268 14.09 30.10 2.89
CA ARG A 268 15.13 29.13 3.27
C ARG A 268 15.87 28.63 2.03
N LYS A 269 17.20 28.72 2.03
CA LYS A 269 18.07 28.23 0.93
C LYS A 269 18.12 26.71 0.79
N ARG A 270 17.68 25.96 1.81
CA ARG A 270 17.75 24.50 1.87
C ARG A 270 16.45 23.94 2.43
N VAL A 271 15.98 22.85 1.83
CA VAL A 271 14.80 22.11 2.31
C VAL A 271 15.27 21.14 3.39
N GLU A 272 14.72 21.28 4.59
CA GLU A 272 15.03 20.40 5.72
C GLU A 272 13.81 19.58 6.12
N VAL A 273 13.98 18.25 6.20
CA VAL A 273 12.97 17.30 6.67
C VAL A 273 13.56 16.46 7.79
N CYS A 274 12.86 16.39 8.92
CA CYS A 274 13.29 15.60 10.08
C CYS A 274 14.74 15.87 10.53
N ARG A 275 15.20 17.15 10.44
CA ARG A 275 16.57 17.60 10.74
C ARG A 275 17.64 17.06 9.77
N ARG A 276 17.25 16.69 8.54
CA ARG A 276 18.19 16.39 7.44
C ARG A 276 17.86 17.25 6.23
N THR A 277 18.88 17.72 5.54
CA THR A 277 18.74 18.46 4.30
C THR A 277 18.43 17.51 3.15
N ILE A 278 17.41 17.83 2.36
CA ILE A 278 17.19 17.19 1.06
C ILE A 278 18.21 17.82 0.10
N PRO A 279 19.08 17.00 -0.55
CA PRO A 279 20.08 17.49 -1.48
C PRO A 279 19.46 18.13 -2.73
#